data_AF-A0A7W8JSY8-F1
#
_entry.id   AF-A0A7W8JSY8-F1
#
_cell.length_a   1.000
_cell.length_b   1.000
_cell.length_c   1.000
_cell.angle_alpha   90.00
_cell.angle_beta   90.00
_cell.angle_gamma   90.00
#
_symmetry.space_group_name_H-M   'P 1'
#
loop_
_entity.id
_entity.type
_entity.pdbx_description
1 polymer ?
#
loop_
_entity_poly.entity_id
_entity_poly.type
_entity_poly.pdbx_seq_one_letter_code
_entity_poly.pdbx_strand_id
1 'polypeptide(L)'
;MSLLPWQTDQDKPSYVIEDAIVNHDAIDELAEKLQLALRGVEGALPDGVTDALHGVPLGHPLHPILVHLPLGGWMIAGILDFLPGQKSEASEQAADLALTLGTVGAVATIATGWTDWSGARGEARRTGLIHGLLNETAFFLNIGSIVARRRQKRGLGKLLSGTALGLALASGFLGGELVYRHGLGVGQTMDHPQG
;
A
#
# COMPACT_ATOMS: atom_id res chain seq x y z
N MET A 1 16.78 0.63 32.18
CA MET A 1 16.49 0.99 30.78
C MET A 1 15.09 1.59 30.78
N SER A 2 14.96 2.91 30.68
CA SER A 2 13.64 3.55 30.69
C SER A 2 12.94 3.23 29.38
N LEU A 3 11.78 2.60 29.44
CA LEU A 3 10.92 2.42 28.28
C LEU A 3 10.64 3.80 27.66
N LEU A 4 10.67 3.87 26.33
CA LEU A 4 10.33 5.08 25.61
C LEU A 4 8.86 5.43 25.93
N PRO A 5 8.47 6.72 25.99
CA PRO A 5 7.14 7.14 26.45
C PRO A 5 5.96 6.57 25.63
N TRP A 6 6.21 5.89 24.52
CA TRP A 6 5.22 5.20 23.68
C TRP A 6 5.15 3.68 23.89
N GLN A 7 5.76 3.12 24.95
CA GLN A 7 5.75 1.67 25.21
C GLN A 7 4.61 1.19 26.13
N THR A 8 3.85 2.09 26.76
CA THR A 8 2.89 1.69 27.82
C THR A 8 1.45 2.14 27.63
N ASP A 9 1.08 2.80 26.53
CA ASP A 9 -0.24 3.47 26.45
C ASP A 9 -1.11 3.01 25.28
N GLN A 10 -2.38 2.70 25.58
CA GLN A 10 -3.45 2.52 24.60
C GLN A 10 -3.89 3.85 23.96
N ASP A 11 -3.41 4.99 24.49
CA ASP A 11 -3.79 6.34 24.08
C ASP A 11 -2.81 7.00 23.08
N LYS A 12 -2.10 6.20 22.26
CA LYS A 12 -1.23 6.77 21.23
C LYS A 12 -2.09 7.56 20.22
N PRO A 13 -1.66 8.77 19.79
CA PRO A 13 -2.40 9.54 18.80
C PRO A 13 -2.68 8.76 17.52
N SER A 14 -1.78 7.86 17.13
CA SER A 14 -1.94 7.05 15.93
C SER A 14 -3.04 5.98 16.08
N TYR A 15 -3.18 5.39 17.28
CA TYR A 15 -4.24 4.41 17.58
C TYR A 15 -5.61 5.07 17.59
N VAL A 16 -5.72 6.26 18.20
CA VAL A 16 -6.97 7.04 18.20
C VAL A 16 -7.42 7.39 16.79
N ILE A 17 -6.48 7.79 15.91
CA ILE A 17 -6.79 8.11 14.51
C ILE A 17 -7.24 6.85 13.76
N GLU A 18 -6.53 5.74 13.93
CA GLU A 18 -6.89 4.48 13.28
C GLU A 18 -8.28 4.01 13.72
N ASP A 19 -8.53 3.95 15.04
CA ASP A 19 -9.78 3.48 15.61
C ASP A 19 -10.98 4.29 15.12
N ALA A 20 -10.81 5.60 14.93
CA ALA A 20 -11.84 6.48 14.37
C ALA A 20 -12.15 6.20 12.89
N ILE A 21 -11.20 5.64 12.15
CA ILE A 21 -11.34 5.33 10.72
C ILE A 21 -11.88 3.90 10.52
N VAL A 22 -11.47 2.95 11.35
CA VAL A 22 -11.68 1.51 11.10
C VAL A 22 -12.94 0.94 11.76
N ASN A 23 -13.46 1.55 12.84
CA ASN A 23 -14.55 0.97 13.62
C ASN A 23 -15.94 1.25 13.01
N HIS A 24 -16.21 0.58 11.89
CA HIS A 24 -17.52 0.59 11.22
C HIS A 24 -17.92 -0.82 10.74
N ASP A 25 -19.11 -1.28 11.11
CA ASP A 25 -19.63 -2.62 10.79
C ASP A 25 -19.65 -2.93 9.28
N ALA A 26 -19.88 -1.90 8.45
CA ALA A 26 -19.88 -2.04 6.99
C ALA A 26 -18.51 -2.44 6.42
N ILE A 27 -17.41 -2.05 7.09
CA ILE A 27 -16.04 -2.39 6.69
C ILE A 27 -15.79 -3.87 6.96
N ASP A 28 -16.28 -4.40 8.09
CA ASP A 28 -16.16 -5.81 8.41
C ASP A 28 -16.92 -6.70 7.43
N GLU A 29 -18.17 -6.35 7.10
CA GLU A 29 -18.97 -7.13 6.17
C GLU A 29 -18.32 -7.16 4.77
N LEU A 30 -17.81 -6.01 4.31
CA LEU A 30 -17.09 -5.93 3.04
C LEU A 30 -15.79 -6.75 3.08
N ALA A 31 -15.02 -6.63 4.17
CA ALA A 31 -13.77 -7.37 4.34
C ALA A 31 -14.00 -8.88 4.28
N GLU A 32 -15.02 -9.39 4.96
CA GLU A 32 -15.32 -10.82 4.96
C GLU A 32 -15.68 -11.34 3.58
N LYS A 33 -16.53 -10.61 2.84
CA LYS A 33 -16.90 -10.97 1.47
C LYS A 33 -15.67 -11.01 0.55
N LEU A 34 -14.79 -10.02 0.67
CA LEU A 34 -13.56 -9.96 -0.14
C LEU A 34 -12.56 -11.05 0.25
N GLN A 35 -12.36 -11.33 1.54
CA GLN A 35 -11.51 -12.44 1.98
C GLN A 35 -12.03 -13.80 1.49
N LEU A 36 -13.34 -14.01 1.50
CA LEU A 36 -13.95 -15.23 0.96
C LEU A 36 -13.70 -15.38 -0.55
N ALA A 37 -13.91 -14.31 -1.32
CA ALA A 37 -13.63 -14.32 -2.75
C ALA A 37 -12.14 -14.57 -3.03
N LEU A 38 -11.25 -13.92 -2.29
CA LEU A 38 -9.81 -14.04 -2.45
C LEU A 38 -9.31 -15.45 -2.15
N ARG A 39 -9.79 -16.08 -1.06
CA ARG A 39 -9.45 -17.49 -0.76
C ARG A 39 -9.94 -18.45 -1.84
N GLY A 40 -11.06 -18.14 -2.49
CA GLY A 40 -11.54 -18.89 -3.64
C GLY A 40 -10.60 -18.77 -4.85
N VAL A 41 -10.03 -17.59 -5.08
CA VAL A 41 -9.02 -17.35 -6.12
C VAL A 41 -7.70 -18.06 -5.77
N GLU A 42 -7.21 -17.89 -4.54
CA GLU A 42 -5.98 -18.54 -4.06
C GLU A 42 -6.07 -20.07 -4.16
N GLY A 43 -7.21 -20.67 -3.79
CA GLY A 43 -7.45 -22.10 -3.90
C GLY A 43 -7.56 -22.63 -5.35
N ALA A 44 -7.72 -21.73 -6.33
CA ALA A 44 -7.71 -22.07 -7.75
C ALA A 44 -6.32 -21.89 -8.41
N LEU A 45 -5.39 -21.20 -7.74
CA LEU A 45 -4.02 -21.03 -8.22
C LEU A 45 -3.17 -22.27 -7.90
N PRO A 46 -2.13 -22.56 -8.70
CA PRO A 46 -1.15 -23.58 -8.34
C PRO A 46 -0.44 -23.22 -7.02
N ASP A 47 -0.18 -24.22 -6.17
CA ASP A 47 0.46 -24.04 -4.86
C ASP A 47 1.74 -23.18 -4.93
N GLY A 48 2.60 -23.43 -5.92
CA GLY A 48 3.83 -22.67 -6.11
C GLY A 48 3.62 -21.18 -6.43
N VAL A 49 2.47 -20.81 -7.03
CA VAL A 49 2.10 -19.40 -7.26
C VAL A 49 1.61 -18.78 -5.96
N THR A 50 0.73 -19.47 -5.24
CA THR A 50 0.21 -19.01 -3.94
C THR A 50 1.35 -18.84 -2.93
N ASP A 51 2.27 -19.80 -2.84
CA ASP A 51 3.47 -19.75 -2.00
C ASP A 51 4.36 -18.56 -2.36
N ALA A 52 4.55 -18.29 -3.65
CA ALA A 52 5.35 -17.15 -4.10
C ALA A 52 4.71 -15.81 -3.74
N LEU A 53 3.39 -15.68 -3.86
CA LEU A 53 2.66 -14.46 -3.47
C LEU A 53 2.75 -14.19 -1.96
N HIS A 54 2.68 -15.25 -1.15
CA HIS A 54 2.93 -15.17 0.30
C HIS A 54 4.41 -15.00 0.67
N GLY A 55 5.33 -15.09 -0.29
CA GLY A 55 6.77 -14.98 -0.04
C GLY A 55 7.39 -16.18 0.67
N VAL A 56 6.73 -17.35 0.66
CA VAL A 56 7.21 -18.59 1.31
C VAL A 56 8.65 -18.94 0.92
N PRO A 57 9.08 -18.88 -0.36
CA PRO A 57 10.45 -19.18 -0.74
C PRO A 57 11.50 -18.22 -0.17
N LEU A 58 11.10 -16.97 0.15
CA LEU A 58 11.97 -15.96 0.75
C LEU A 58 11.99 -16.04 2.28
N GLY A 59 11.00 -16.70 2.88
CA GLY A 59 10.83 -16.82 4.33
C GLY A 59 10.21 -15.58 4.98
N HIS A 60 9.76 -14.59 4.20
CA HIS A 60 9.07 -13.40 4.68
C HIS A 60 8.13 -12.85 3.59
N PRO A 61 7.13 -12.02 3.95
CA PRO A 61 6.20 -11.46 2.98
C PRO A 61 6.90 -10.67 1.86
N LEU A 62 6.35 -10.77 0.66
CA LEU A 62 6.91 -10.11 -0.52
C LEU A 62 6.38 -8.67 -0.70
N HIS A 63 5.19 -8.36 -0.18
CA HIS A 63 4.57 -7.03 -0.29
C HIS A 63 5.46 -5.87 0.22
N PRO A 64 6.10 -5.94 1.41
CA PRO A 64 6.94 -4.85 1.90
C PRO A 64 8.18 -4.59 1.04
N ILE A 65 8.67 -5.59 0.31
CA ILE A 65 9.76 -5.40 -0.65
C ILE A 65 9.23 -4.70 -1.89
N LEU A 66 8.12 -5.18 -2.43
CA LEU A 66 7.58 -4.69 -3.70
C LEU A 66 7.06 -3.26 -3.63
N VAL A 67 6.63 -2.76 -2.46
CA VAL A 67 6.10 -1.39 -2.31
C VAL A 67 7.11 -0.29 -2.69
N HIS A 68 8.41 -0.58 -2.66
CA HIS A 68 9.45 0.38 -3.04
C HIS A 68 9.36 0.81 -4.51
N LEU A 69 8.92 -0.09 -5.40
CA LEU A 69 8.77 0.21 -6.83
C LEU A 69 7.68 1.25 -7.11
N PRO A 70 6.40 1.02 -6.72
CA PRO A 70 5.36 2.01 -6.96
C PRO A 70 5.63 3.31 -6.22
N LEU A 71 6.00 3.25 -4.94
CA LEU A 71 6.21 4.47 -4.15
C LEU A 71 7.38 5.30 -4.68
N GLY A 72 8.51 4.66 -5.00
CA GLY A 72 9.67 5.32 -5.60
C GLY A 72 9.35 5.97 -6.95
N GLY A 73 8.69 5.22 -7.85
CA GLY A 73 8.31 5.71 -9.16
C GLY A 73 7.35 6.91 -9.09
N TRP A 74 6.33 6.84 -8.23
CA TRP A 74 5.36 7.92 -8.05
C TRP A 74 5.96 9.16 -7.38
N MET A 75 6.87 8.98 -6.42
CA MET A 75 7.61 10.10 -5.82
C MET A 75 8.50 10.80 -6.85
N ILE A 76 9.28 10.05 -7.64
CA ILE A 76 10.14 10.63 -8.68
C ILE A 76 9.30 11.39 -9.72
N ALA A 77 8.20 10.79 -10.19
CA ALA A 77 7.29 11.46 -11.11
C ALA A 77 6.72 12.76 -10.51
N GLY A 78 6.26 12.73 -9.25
CA GLY A 78 5.79 13.91 -8.53
C GLY A 78 6.84 15.00 -8.41
N ILE A 79 8.08 14.65 -8.04
CA ILE A 79 9.20 15.61 -7.97
C ILE A 79 9.43 16.27 -9.33
N LEU A 80 9.53 15.48 -10.40
CA LEU A 80 9.75 16.03 -11.74
C LEU A 80 8.58 16.89 -12.24
N ASP A 81 7.35 16.57 -11.84
CA ASP A 81 6.17 17.31 -12.28
C ASP A 81 5.93 18.62 -11.52
N PHE A 82 6.33 18.70 -10.25
CA PHE A 82 6.01 19.81 -9.35
C PHE A 82 7.22 20.64 -8.90
N LEU A 83 8.45 20.15 -9.07
CA LEU A 83 9.63 20.94 -8.70
C LEU A 83 9.83 22.11 -9.68
N PRO A 84 9.97 23.35 -9.19
CA PRO A 84 10.19 24.51 -10.05
C PRO A 84 11.42 24.35 -10.95
N GLY A 85 11.33 24.81 -12.20
CA GLY A 85 12.43 24.77 -13.17
C GLY A 85 12.55 23.46 -13.97
N GLN A 86 11.83 22.40 -13.61
CA GLN A 86 11.92 21.09 -14.27
C GLN A 86 10.89 20.90 -15.40
N LYS A 87 10.86 21.84 -16.37
CA LYS A 87 9.88 21.86 -17.47
C LYS A 87 10.46 21.46 -18.84
N SER A 88 11.64 20.86 -18.87
CA SER A 88 12.23 20.36 -20.12
C SER A 88 11.48 19.12 -20.60
N GLU A 89 11.51 18.87 -21.91
CA GLU A 89 10.96 17.65 -22.51
C GLU A 89 11.55 16.39 -21.87
N ALA A 90 12.86 16.40 -21.59
CA ALA A 90 13.55 15.30 -20.91
C ALA A 90 13.01 15.03 -19.49
N SER A 91 12.70 16.09 -18.72
CA SER A 91 12.08 15.96 -17.40
C SER A 91 10.69 15.34 -17.50
N GLU A 92 9.90 15.76 -18.48
CA GLU A 92 8.56 15.22 -18.68
C GLU A 92 8.57 13.73 -19.08
N GLN A 93 9.50 13.34 -19.96
CA GLN A 93 9.70 11.94 -20.35
C GLN A 93 10.17 11.08 -19.16
N ALA A 94 11.07 11.60 -18.33
CA ALA A 94 11.53 10.91 -17.13
C ALA A 94 10.39 10.73 -16.11
N ALA A 95 9.54 11.74 -15.93
CA ALA A 95 8.36 11.65 -15.06
C ALA A 95 7.39 10.58 -15.55
N ASP A 96 7.15 10.53 -16.87
CA ASP A 96 6.23 9.58 -17.48
C ASP A 96 6.75 8.14 -17.39
N LEU A 97 8.06 7.95 -17.55
CA LEU A 97 8.72 6.66 -17.36
C LEU A 97 8.65 6.20 -15.91
N ALA A 98 9.01 7.06 -14.96
CA ALA A 98 8.97 6.73 -13.53
C ALA A 98 7.54 6.39 -13.06
N LEU A 99 6.55 7.18 -13.49
CA LEU A 99 5.15 6.94 -13.23
C LEU A 99 4.71 5.58 -13.78
N THR A 100 5.08 5.28 -15.03
CA THR A 100 4.70 4.02 -15.69
C THR A 100 5.35 2.82 -15.02
N LEU A 101 6.65 2.87 -14.72
CA LEU A 101 7.36 1.79 -14.05
C LEU A 101 6.80 1.56 -12.64
N GLY A 102 6.53 2.62 -11.89
CA GLY A 102 5.90 2.53 -10.57
C GLY A 102 4.51 1.89 -10.65
N THR A 103 3.67 2.32 -11.59
CA THR A 103 2.32 1.76 -11.78
C THR A 103 2.35 0.31 -12.26
N VAL A 104 3.28 -0.07 -13.13
CA VAL A 104 3.44 -1.50 -13.52
C VAL A 104 3.90 -2.33 -12.33
N GLY A 105 4.88 -1.83 -11.55
CA GLY A 105 5.36 -2.48 -10.33
C GLY A 105 4.26 -2.70 -9.29
N ALA A 106 3.31 -1.76 -9.20
CA ALA A 106 2.17 -1.83 -8.29
C ALA A 106 1.32 -3.09 -8.49
N VAL A 107 1.27 -3.68 -9.70
CA VAL A 107 0.46 -4.87 -9.97
C VAL A 107 0.90 -6.04 -9.09
N ALA A 108 2.21 -6.29 -9.01
CA ALA A 108 2.76 -7.34 -8.17
C ALA A 108 2.61 -6.98 -6.68
N THR A 109 2.82 -5.71 -6.31
CA THR A 109 2.62 -5.22 -4.94
C THR A 109 1.18 -5.41 -4.46
N ILE A 110 0.19 -5.12 -5.30
CA ILE A 110 -1.23 -5.32 -4.99
C ILE A 110 -1.48 -6.81 -4.80
N ALA A 111 -1.06 -7.65 -5.74
CA ALA A 111 -1.29 -9.10 -5.65
C ALA A 111 -0.76 -9.70 -4.33
N THR A 112 0.47 -9.37 -3.95
CA THR A 112 1.05 -9.87 -2.69
C THR A 112 0.44 -9.22 -1.45
N GLY A 113 -0.03 -7.98 -1.54
CA GLY A 113 -0.73 -7.30 -0.45
C GLY A 113 -2.08 -7.94 -0.14
N TRP A 114 -2.84 -8.34 -1.17
CA TRP A 114 -4.09 -9.07 -0.98
C TRP A 114 -3.84 -10.43 -0.32
N THR A 115 -2.83 -11.19 -0.75
CA THR A 115 -2.49 -12.47 -0.11
C THR A 115 -2.06 -12.31 1.35
N ASP A 116 -1.28 -11.27 1.68
CA ASP A 116 -0.92 -10.99 3.08
C ASP A 116 -2.15 -10.63 3.93
N TRP A 117 -3.12 -9.92 3.34
CA TRP A 117 -4.37 -9.52 3.99
C TRP A 117 -5.40 -10.65 4.13
N SER A 118 -5.33 -11.72 3.32
CA SER A 118 -6.32 -12.81 3.31
C SER A 118 -6.43 -13.56 4.64
N GLY A 119 -5.34 -13.55 5.42
CA GLY A 119 -5.24 -14.12 6.77
C GLY A 119 -5.56 -13.13 7.91
N ALA A 120 -5.69 -11.83 7.64
CA ALA A 120 -5.88 -10.80 8.66
C ALA A 120 -7.23 -10.95 9.38
N ARG A 121 -7.30 -10.55 10.67
CA ARG A 121 -8.48 -10.67 11.53
C ARG A 121 -8.68 -9.41 12.37
N GLY A 122 -9.90 -9.21 12.88
CA GLY A 122 -10.22 -8.10 13.79
C GLY A 122 -9.86 -6.73 13.21
N GLU A 123 -9.25 -5.88 14.02
CA GLU A 123 -8.81 -4.53 13.61
C GLU A 123 -7.84 -4.57 12.42
N ALA A 124 -6.86 -5.47 12.42
CA ALA A 124 -5.89 -5.62 11.33
C ALA A 124 -6.56 -5.87 9.97
N ARG A 125 -7.66 -6.62 9.95
CA ARG A 125 -8.45 -6.85 8.73
C ARG A 125 -9.09 -5.56 8.24
N ARG A 126 -9.69 -4.77 9.13
CA ARG A 126 -10.36 -3.51 8.79
C ARG A 126 -9.35 -2.47 8.31
N THR A 127 -8.26 -2.29 9.06
CA THR A 127 -7.14 -1.41 8.69
C THR A 127 -6.55 -1.82 7.35
N GLY A 128 -6.32 -3.12 7.14
CA GLY A 128 -5.77 -3.66 5.90
C GLY A 128 -6.66 -3.42 4.69
N LEU A 129 -7.99 -3.51 4.87
CA LEU A 129 -8.92 -3.21 3.79
C LEU A 129 -8.87 -1.73 3.40
N ILE A 130 -8.89 -0.81 4.37
CA ILE A 130 -8.84 0.63 4.11
C ILE A 130 -7.50 1.01 3.47
N HIS A 131 -6.40 0.46 3.99
CA HIS A 131 -5.07 0.62 3.42
C HIS A 131 -5.01 0.16 1.96
N GLY A 132 -5.55 -1.03 1.67
CA GLY A 132 -5.71 -1.54 0.31
C GLY A 132 -6.47 -0.53 -0.54
N LEU A 133 -7.73 -0.24 -0.18
CA LEU A 133 -8.62 0.60 -0.99
C LEU A 133 -8.03 1.98 -1.33
N LEU A 134 -7.30 2.60 -0.39
CA LEU A 134 -6.58 3.86 -0.65
C LEU A 134 -5.49 3.69 -1.71
N ASN A 135 -4.71 2.60 -1.61
CA ASN A 135 -3.65 2.29 -2.57
C ASN A 135 -4.17 1.83 -3.94
N GLU A 136 -5.26 1.03 -4.00
CA GLU A 136 -5.88 0.71 -5.29
C GLU A 136 -6.48 1.95 -5.96
N THR A 137 -7.06 2.86 -5.17
CA THR A 137 -7.51 4.16 -5.69
C THR A 137 -6.34 4.95 -6.26
N ALA A 138 -5.21 5.02 -5.54
CA ALA A 138 -3.99 5.67 -6.03
C ALA A 138 -3.46 5.00 -7.31
N PHE A 139 -3.48 3.67 -7.38
CA PHE A 139 -3.10 2.91 -8.58
C PHE A 139 -3.96 3.30 -9.80
N PHE A 140 -5.29 3.30 -9.67
CA PHE A 140 -6.18 3.67 -10.77
C PHE A 140 -6.07 5.15 -11.15
N LEU A 141 -5.85 6.04 -10.19
CA LEU A 141 -5.54 7.45 -10.48
C LEU A 141 -4.25 7.60 -11.28
N ASN A 142 -3.22 6.81 -10.98
CA ASN A 142 -1.99 6.82 -11.77
C ASN A 142 -2.18 6.22 -13.18
N ILE A 143 -3.02 5.19 -13.35
CA ILE A 143 -3.45 4.74 -14.70
C ILE A 143 -4.15 5.89 -15.43
N GLY A 144 -5.09 6.57 -14.75
CA GLY A 144 -5.78 7.74 -15.28
C GLY A 144 -4.80 8.86 -15.67
N SER A 145 -3.76 9.08 -14.86
CA SER A 145 -2.68 10.04 -15.16
C SER A 145 -1.95 9.68 -16.45
N ILE A 146 -1.51 8.42 -16.59
CA ILE A 146 -0.83 7.93 -17.79
C ILE A 146 -1.72 8.13 -19.04
N VAL A 147 -3.01 7.78 -18.95
CA VAL A 147 -3.97 7.97 -20.04
C VAL A 147 -4.17 9.46 -20.37
N ALA A 148 -4.28 10.33 -19.35
CA ALA A 148 -4.43 11.76 -19.54
C ALA A 148 -3.20 12.39 -20.22
N ARG A 149 -1.99 12.01 -19.81
CA ARG A 149 -0.72 12.46 -20.43
C ARG A 149 -0.63 12.04 -21.89
N ARG A 150 -0.96 10.77 -22.21
CA ARG A 150 -1.02 10.26 -23.60
C ARG A 150 -2.03 11.00 -24.47
N ARG A 151 -3.11 11.51 -23.87
CA ARG A 151 -4.13 12.35 -24.54
C ARG A 151 -3.77 13.84 -24.56
N GLN A 152 -2.51 14.20 -24.31
CA GLN A 152 -2.02 15.59 -24.28
C GLN A 152 -2.70 16.47 -23.21
N LYS A 153 -3.30 15.85 -22.18
CA LYS A 153 -3.93 16.54 -21.03
C LYS A 153 -3.00 16.50 -19.81
N ARG A 154 -1.77 17.01 -19.96
CA ARG A 154 -0.72 16.88 -18.93
C ARG A 154 -1.10 17.52 -17.58
N GLY A 155 -1.81 18.64 -17.57
CA GLY A 155 -2.30 19.27 -16.33
C GLY A 155 -3.21 18.35 -15.51
N LEU A 156 -4.17 17.68 -16.16
CA LEU A 156 -5.00 16.66 -15.53
C LEU A 156 -4.16 15.46 -15.09
N GLY A 157 -3.19 15.04 -15.91
CA GLY A 157 -2.25 13.98 -15.56
C GLY A 157 -1.51 14.26 -14.24
N LYS A 158 -0.95 15.46 -14.10
CA LYS A 158 -0.26 15.90 -12.87
C LYS A 158 -1.20 15.93 -11.67
N LEU A 159 -2.42 16.46 -11.83
CA LEU A 159 -3.43 16.47 -10.77
C LEU A 159 -3.72 15.03 -10.28
N LEU A 160 -4.01 14.12 -11.20
CA LEU A 160 -4.33 12.72 -10.87
C LEU A 160 -3.17 12.02 -10.15
N SER A 161 -1.94 12.12 -10.68
CA SER A 161 -0.78 11.47 -10.04
C SER A 161 -0.36 12.15 -8.73
N GLY A 162 -0.57 13.46 -8.60
CA GLY A 162 -0.35 14.18 -7.35
C GLY A 162 -1.35 13.77 -6.27
N THR A 163 -2.64 13.66 -6.60
CA THR A 163 -3.66 13.10 -5.69
C THR A 163 -3.34 11.66 -5.33
N ALA A 164 -2.95 10.83 -6.30
CA ALA A 164 -2.55 9.45 -6.04
C ALA A 164 -1.38 9.35 -5.06
N LEU A 165 -0.34 10.17 -5.24
CA LEU A 165 0.80 10.21 -4.33
C LEU A 165 0.39 10.63 -2.91
N GLY A 166 -0.50 11.63 -2.79
CA GLY A 166 -1.04 12.04 -1.49
C GLY A 166 -1.80 10.90 -0.79
N LEU A 167 -2.64 10.17 -1.52
CA LEU A 167 -3.35 9.00 -1.00
C LEU A 167 -2.39 7.87 -0.58
N ALA A 168 -1.37 7.57 -1.39
CA ALA A 168 -0.39 6.54 -1.08
C ALA A 168 0.41 6.89 0.19
N LEU A 169 0.82 8.16 0.35
CA LEU A 169 1.53 8.62 1.55
C LEU A 169 0.63 8.57 2.79
N ALA A 170 -0.64 8.99 2.68
CA ALA A 170 -1.60 8.87 3.77
C ALA A 170 -1.87 7.40 4.13
N SER A 171 -1.99 6.51 3.13
CA SER A 171 -2.14 5.07 3.34
C SER A 171 -0.91 4.44 4.01
N GLY A 172 0.29 5.00 3.78
CA GLY A 172 1.52 4.59 4.45
C GLY A 172 1.46 4.65 5.98
N PHE A 173 0.66 5.58 6.54
CA PHE A 173 0.38 5.61 7.98
C PHE A 173 -0.33 4.33 8.46
N LEU A 174 -1.39 3.91 7.75
CA LEU A 174 -2.10 2.66 8.05
C LEU A 174 -1.21 1.43 7.82
N GLY A 175 -0.34 1.46 6.81
CA GLY A 175 0.67 0.42 6.59
C GLY A 175 1.63 0.30 7.77
N GLY A 176 2.01 1.42 8.39
CA GLY A 176 2.75 1.44 9.65
C GLY A 176 2.00 0.77 10.79
N GLU A 177 0.72 1.10 10.99
CA GLU A 177 -0.12 0.46 12.02
C GLU A 177 -0.26 -1.05 11.79
N LEU A 178 -0.44 -1.50 10.55
CA LEU A 178 -0.48 -2.92 10.21
C LEU A 178 0.77 -3.67 10.67
N VAL A 179 1.96 -3.10 10.46
CA VAL A 179 3.22 -3.73 10.85
C VAL A 179 3.47 -3.60 12.35
N TYR A 180 3.35 -2.39 12.91
CA TYR A 180 3.83 -2.09 14.26
C TYR A 180 2.80 -2.28 15.37
N ARG A 181 1.50 -2.12 15.09
CA ARG A 181 0.41 -2.37 16.06
C ARG A 181 -0.14 -3.79 15.90
N HIS A 182 -0.41 -4.19 14.65
CA HIS A 182 -1.10 -5.45 14.38
C HIS A 182 -0.18 -6.64 14.07
N GLY A 183 1.12 -6.40 13.90
CA GLY A 183 2.07 -7.46 13.59
C GLY A 183 1.83 -8.15 12.24
N LEU A 184 1.12 -7.51 11.31
CA LEU A 184 0.83 -8.11 10.01
C LEU A 184 2.14 -8.22 9.20
N GLY A 185 2.48 -9.45 8.80
CA GLY A 185 3.68 -9.73 8.01
C GLY A 185 4.99 -9.81 8.81
N VAL A 186 4.94 -9.61 10.12
CA VAL A 186 6.03 -9.96 11.04
C VAL A 186 5.60 -11.19 11.82
N GLY A 187 6.37 -12.29 11.77
CA GLY A 187 6.02 -13.52 12.49
C GLY A 187 5.91 -13.32 14.02
N GLN A 188 5.82 -14.40 14.80
CA GLN A 188 5.75 -14.35 16.29
C GLN A 188 6.97 -13.70 17.00
N THR A 189 7.88 -13.06 16.27
CA THR A 189 9.05 -12.35 16.80
C THR A 189 8.72 -11.10 17.63
N MET A 190 7.47 -10.62 17.65
CA MET A 190 7.05 -9.52 18.54
C MET A 190 6.79 -9.99 20.00
N ASP A 191 6.64 -11.30 20.23
CA ASP A 191 6.40 -11.88 21.57
C ASP A 191 7.72 -12.11 22.33
N HIS A 192 8.87 -11.91 21.67
CA HIS A 192 10.19 -12.04 22.26
C HIS A 192 10.91 -10.69 22.21
N PRO A 193 11.20 -10.06 23.37
CA PRO A 193 12.02 -8.86 23.43
C PRO A 193 13.37 -9.13 22.75
N GLN A 194 13.76 -8.29 21.79
CA GLN A 194 15.03 -8.43 21.09
C GLN A 194 16.22 -7.82 21.85
N GLY A 195 16.13 -7.72 23.18
CA GLY A 195 17.13 -7.13 24.07
C GLY A 195 16.52 -6.38 25.23
#